data_AF-A0A969BLC6-F1
#
_entry.id   AF-A0A969BLC6-F1
#
_cell.length_a   1.000
_cell.length_b   1.000
_cell.length_c   1.000
_cell.angle_alpha   90.00
_cell.angle_beta   90.00
_cell.angle_gamma   90.00
#
_symmetry.space_group_name_H-M   'P 1'
#
loop_
_entity.id
_entity.type
_entity.pdbx_description
1 polymer ?
#
loop_
_entity_poly.entity_id
_entity_poly.type
_entity_poly.pdbx_seq_one_letter_code
_entity_poly.pdbx_strand_id
1 'polypeptide(L)'
;MENQSVAQKLEALVKLQSIDSKIDELKKLRGDLPDEVQDLEDEIEGYKTRQARFEEELKELEEGIKKNKENAKEAEKLIKKYTDQQKNVRNNREFDAITKEIELQELEIQICEKRVKEAKDSIQAKKDEIEKTNALITERGDHLDNKKNELQAILTESQEEERQLLTEREKAS
;
A
#
# COMPACT_ATOMS: atom_id res chain seq x y z
N MET A 1 -16.87 43.43 -44.84
CA MET A 1 -16.75 42.00 -45.19
C MET A 1 -17.25 41.66 -46.60
N GLU A 2 -17.73 42.61 -47.40
CA GLU A 2 -18.19 42.36 -48.77
C GLU A 2 -17.09 42.68 -49.82
N ASN A 3 -16.09 41.80 -49.95
CA ASN A 3 -15.33 41.55 -51.20
C ASN A 3 -14.24 40.48 -51.03
N GLN A 4 -14.48 39.42 -50.24
CA GLN A 4 -13.57 38.28 -50.23
C GLN A 4 -13.93 37.31 -51.34
N SER A 5 -12.94 36.95 -52.17
CA SER A 5 -13.10 35.91 -53.20
C SER A 5 -13.38 34.56 -52.55
N VAL A 6 -13.97 33.63 -53.30
CA VAL A 6 -14.23 32.26 -52.83
C VAL A 6 -12.94 31.60 -52.32
N ALA A 7 -11.81 31.86 -52.99
CA ALA A 7 -10.49 31.36 -52.57
C ALA A 7 -10.06 31.93 -51.21
N GLN A 8 -10.25 33.24 -50.97
CA GLN A 8 -9.90 33.88 -49.69
C GLN A 8 -10.77 33.38 -48.52
N LYS A 9 -12.04 33.08 -48.78
CA LYS A 9 -12.92 32.44 -47.78
C LYS A 9 -12.48 31.02 -47.47
N LEU A 10 -12.07 30.25 -48.47
CA LEU A 10 -11.54 28.90 -48.28
C LEU A 10 -10.25 28.91 -47.45
N GLU A 11 -9.32 29.83 -47.75
CA GLU A 11 -8.08 29.99 -46.99
C GLU A 11 -8.33 30.39 -45.53
N ALA A 12 -9.27 31.30 -45.27
CA ALA A 12 -9.66 31.67 -43.91
C ALA A 12 -10.27 30.48 -43.14
N LEU A 13 -11.11 29.68 -43.80
CA LEU A 13 -11.74 28.52 -43.20
C LEU A 13 -10.74 27.40 -42.87
N VAL A 14 -9.75 27.18 -43.75
CA VAL A 14 -8.64 26.24 -43.49
C VAL A 14 -7.78 26.71 -42.32
N LYS A 15 -7.50 28.01 -42.22
CA LYS A 15 -6.77 28.58 -41.06
C LYS A 15 -7.54 28.40 -39.77
N LEU A 16 -8.84 28.69 -39.77
CA LEU A 16 -9.72 28.51 -38.61
C LEU A 16 -9.73 27.04 -38.15
N GLN A 17 -9.92 26.11 -39.09
CA GLN A 17 -9.89 24.67 -38.79
C GLN A 17 -8.55 24.24 -38.19
N SER A 18 -7.42 24.74 -38.72
CA SER A 18 -6.10 24.43 -38.18
C SER A 18 -5.91 24.95 -36.75
N ILE A 19 -6.48 26.12 -36.42
CA ILE A 19 -6.43 26.68 -35.06
C ILE A 19 -7.30 25.83 -34.12
N ASP A 20 -8.52 25.49 -34.53
CA ASP A 20 -9.43 24.66 -33.74
C ASP A 20 -8.82 23.26 -33.47
N SER A 21 -8.18 22.62 -34.46
CA SER A 21 -7.49 21.33 -34.26
C SER A 21 -6.34 21.42 -33.24
N LYS A 22 -5.55 22.50 -33.25
CA LYS A 22 -4.49 22.71 -32.26
C LYS A 22 -5.04 22.92 -30.85
N ILE A 23 -6.14 23.67 -30.71
CA ILE A 23 -6.82 23.86 -29.42
C ILE A 23 -7.35 22.52 -28.89
N ASP A 24 -7.90 21.67 -29.76
CA ASP A 24 -8.40 20.35 -29.36
C ASP A 24 -7.27 19.40 -28.93
N GLU A 25 -6.12 19.41 -29.62
CA GLU A 25 -4.93 18.66 -29.22
C GLU A 25 -4.41 19.09 -27.84
N LEU A 26 -4.34 20.40 -27.57
CA LEU A 26 -3.94 20.95 -26.27
C LEU A 26 -4.91 20.50 -25.15
N LYS A 27 -6.22 20.55 -25.42
CA LYS A 27 -7.23 20.11 -24.45
C LYS A 27 -7.17 18.63 -24.17
N LYS A 28 -6.87 17.81 -25.19
CA LYS A 28 -6.71 16.36 -25.02
C LYS A 28 -5.48 16.05 -24.17
N LEU A 29 -4.34 16.67 -24.46
CA LEU A 29 -3.12 16.50 -23.65
C LEU A 29 -3.35 16.91 -22.19
N ARG A 30 -4.13 17.97 -21.97
CA ARG A 30 -4.54 18.41 -20.62
C ARG A 30 -5.50 17.45 -19.92
N GLY A 31 -6.15 16.53 -20.63
CA GLY A 31 -7.07 15.53 -20.05
C GLY A 31 -6.38 14.20 -19.73
N ASP A 32 -5.53 13.71 -20.64
CA ASP A 32 -4.87 12.40 -20.49
C ASP A 32 -3.92 12.37 -19.26
N LEU A 33 -3.26 13.49 -18.97
CA LEU A 33 -2.24 13.56 -17.91
C LEU A 33 -2.83 13.67 -16.47
N PRO A 34 -3.91 14.43 -16.21
CA PRO A 34 -4.65 14.33 -14.95
C PRO A 34 -5.17 12.93 -14.62
N ASP A 35 -5.66 12.20 -15.63
CA ASP A 35 -6.15 10.83 -15.45
C ASP A 35 -4.99 9.91 -15.01
N GLU A 36 -3.81 10.02 -15.64
CA GLU A 36 -2.60 9.29 -15.22
C GLU A 36 -2.16 9.63 -13.79
N VAL A 37 -2.24 10.89 -13.39
CA VAL A 37 -1.92 11.34 -12.02
C VAL A 37 -2.89 10.71 -11.02
N GLN A 38 -4.19 10.71 -11.33
CA GLN A 38 -5.20 10.12 -10.47
C GLN A 38 -5.00 8.60 -10.34
N ASP A 39 -4.76 7.90 -11.45
CA ASP A 39 -4.50 6.46 -11.44
C ASP A 39 -3.30 6.09 -10.53
N LEU A 40 -2.24 6.90 -10.56
CA LEU A 40 -1.07 6.72 -9.70
C LEU A 40 -1.38 7.01 -8.22
N GLU A 41 -2.19 8.03 -7.92
CA GLU A 41 -2.64 8.32 -6.56
C GLU A 41 -3.45 7.15 -5.98
N ASP A 42 -4.39 6.62 -6.77
CA ASP A 42 -5.21 5.46 -6.40
C ASP A 42 -4.35 4.20 -6.21
N GLU A 43 -3.35 3.96 -7.08
CA GLU A 43 -2.41 2.84 -6.93
C GLU A 43 -1.60 2.94 -5.62
N ILE A 44 -1.09 4.14 -5.30
CA ILE A 44 -0.35 4.41 -4.06
C ILE A 44 -1.24 4.23 -2.83
N GLU A 45 -2.49 4.69 -2.86
CA GLU A 45 -3.44 4.48 -1.77
C GLU A 45 -3.74 2.98 -1.56
N GLY A 46 -3.87 2.22 -2.66
CA GLY A 46 -3.99 0.77 -2.63
C GLY A 46 -2.80 0.11 -1.92
N TYR A 47 -1.57 0.51 -2.26
CA TYR A 47 -0.37 -0.01 -1.59
C TYR A 47 -0.30 0.39 -0.11
N LYS A 48 -0.64 1.64 0.25
CA LYS A 48 -0.68 2.09 1.64
C LYS A 48 -1.70 1.31 2.48
N THR A 49 -2.87 1.03 1.91
CA THR A 49 -3.90 0.19 2.56
C THR A 49 -3.38 -1.22 2.80
N ARG A 50 -2.71 -1.81 1.80
CA ARG A 50 -2.08 -3.12 1.94
C ARG A 50 -0.99 -3.14 3.00
N GLN A 51 -0.15 -2.11 3.06
CA GLN A 51 0.87 -1.94 4.08
C GLN A 51 0.25 -1.87 5.47
N ALA A 52 -0.78 -1.03 5.66
CA ALA A 52 -1.47 -0.90 6.95
C ALA A 52 -2.01 -2.24 7.45
N ARG A 53 -2.58 -3.06 6.56
CA ARG A 53 -3.02 -4.42 6.89
C ARG A 53 -1.86 -5.32 7.33
N PHE A 54 -0.73 -5.27 6.63
CA PHE A 54 0.45 -6.05 7.03
C PHE A 54 1.03 -5.60 8.37
N GLU A 55 0.99 -4.31 8.69
CA GLU A 55 1.40 -3.79 9.99
C GLU A 55 0.45 -4.23 11.12
N GLU A 56 -0.85 -4.34 10.85
CA GLU A 56 -1.83 -4.90 11.78
C GLU A 56 -1.57 -6.40 12.03
N GLU A 57 -1.44 -7.20 10.96
CA GLU A 57 -1.09 -8.62 11.05
C GLU A 57 0.23 -8.85 11.84
N LEU A 58 1.22 -7.96 11.66
CA LEU A 58 2.48 -8.02 12.39
C LEU A 58 2.28 -7.79 13.89
N LYS A 59 1.45 -6.80 14.27
CA LYS A 59 1.12 -6.55 15.68
C LYS A 59 0.40 -7.74 16.31
N GLU A 60 -0.55 -8.35 15.61
CA GLU A 60 -1.26 -9.54 16.09
C GLU A 60 -0.30 -10.72 16.33
N LEU A 61 0.67 -10.93 15.43
CA LEU A 61 1.71 -11.96 15.62
C LEU A 61 2.59 -11.67 16.84
N GLU A 62 2.98 -10.41 17.06
CA GLU A 62 3.77 -10.01 18.22
C GLU A 62 3.01 -10.19 19.54
N GLU A 63 1.72 -9.84 19.57
CA GLU A 63 0.83 -10.10 20.70
C GLU A 63 0.69 -11.61 20.96
N GLY A 64 0.52 -12.41 19.90
CA GLY A 64 0.50 -13.87 19.97
C GLY A 64 1.77 -14.45 20.59
N ILE A 65 2.95 -13.92 20.22
CA ILE A 65 4.22 -14.31 20.84
C ILE A 65 4.24 -13.99 22.33
N LYS A 66 3.78 -12.79 22.71
CA LYS A 66 3.74 -12.38 24.12
C LYS A 66 2.86 -13.32 24.94
N LYS A 67 1.66 -13.62 24.44
CA LYS A 67 0.72 -14.55 25.08
C LYS A 67 1.29 -15.95 25.23
N ASN A 68 1.89 -16.52 24.16
CA ASN A 68 2.51 -17.84 24.24
C ASN A 68 3.67 -17.88 25.25
N LYS A 69 4.46 -16.81 25.37
CA LYS A 69 5.51 -16.71 26.40
C LYS A 69 4.96 -16.64 27.82
N GLU A 70 3.83 -15.97 28.01
CA GLU A 70 3.14 -15.91 29.31
C GLU A 70 2.58 -17.29 29.69
N ASN A 71 1.94 -17.98 28.75
CA ASN A 71 1.46 -19.35 28.94
C ASN A 71 2.59 -20.32 29.31
N ALA A 72 3.72 -20.26 28.60
CA ALA A 72 4.89 -21.09 28.92
C ALA A 72 5.37 -20.85 30.36
N LYS A 73 5.46 -19.59 30.81
CA LYS A 73 5.83 -19.25 32.20
C LYS A 73 4.80 -19.74 33.22
N GLU A 74 3.52 -19.76 32.86
CA GLU A 74 2.48 -20.31 33.74
C GLU A 74 2.59 -21.83 33.86
N ALA A 75 2.80 -22.54 32.75
CA ALA A 75 3.07 -23.96 32.73
C ALA A 75 4.31 -24.31 33.57
N GLU A 76 5.40 -23.54 33.47
CA GLU A 76 6.60 -23.71 34.31
C GLU A 76 6.30 -23.59 35.82
N LYS A 77 5.39 -22.68 36.21
CA LYS A 77 4.97 -22.54 37.62
C LYS A 77 4.14 -23.74 38.06
N LEU A 78 3.25 -24.24 37.20
CA LEU A 78 2.44 -25.41 37.47
C LEU A 78 3.31 -26.67 37.61
N ILE A 79 4.30 -26.86 36.75
CA ILE A 79 5.31 -27.93 36.88
C ILE A 79 5.93 -27.89 38.27
N LYS A 80 6.48 -26.75 38.69
CA LYS A 80 7.09 -26.61 40.03
C LYS A 80 6.13 -27.00 41.15
N LYS A 81 4.88 -26.52 41.10
CA LYS A 81 3.84 -26.85 42.07
C LYS A 81 3.55 -28.34 42.11
N TYR A 82 3.38 -28.97 40.95
CA TYR A 82 3.10 -30.41 40.84
C TYR A 82 4.29 -31.25 41.27
N THR A 83 5.52 -30.88 40.93
CA THR A 83 6.74 -31.54 41.41
C THR A 83 6.85 -31.51 42.93
N ASP A 84 6.50 -30.39 43.57
CA ASP A 84 6.51 -30.31 45.03
C ASP A 84 5.39 -31.11 45.69
N GLN A 85 4.22 -31.20 45.05
CA GLN A 85 3.14 -32.09 45.50
C GLN A 85 3.56 -33.56 45.38
N GLN A 86 4.18 -33.95 44.27
CA GLN A 86 4.63 -35.31 43.98
C GLN A 86 5.56 -35.86 45.08
N LYS A 87 6.47 -35.03 45.62
CA LYS A 87 7.39 -35.39 46.72
C LYS A 87 6.68 -35.85 48.00
N ASN A 88 5.44 -35.43 48.21
CA ASN A 88 4.67 -35.72 49.42
C ASN A 88 3.66 -36.86 49.22
N VAL A 89 3.55 -37.42 48.01
CA VAL A 89 2.58 -38.47 47.70
C VAL A 89 3.10 -39.83 48.13
N ARG A 90 2.26 -40.59 48.86
CA ARG A 90 2.55 -41.95 49.32
C ARG A 90 1.74 -43.02 48.59
N ASN A 91 0.76 -42.61 47.78
CA ASN A 91 -0.10 -43.50 47.01
C ASN A 91 0.36 -43.54 45.55
N ASN A 92 0.71 -44.72 45.05
CA ASN A 92 1.19 -44.89 43.67
C ASN A 92 0.22 -44.35 42.62
N ARG A 93 -1.10 -44.47 42.83
CA ARG A 93 -2.09 -43.96 41.86
C ARG A 93 -2.11 -42.43 41.79
N GLU A 94 -1.94 -41.76 42.92
CA GLU A 94 -1.84 -40.31 42.98
C GLU A 94 -0.51 -39.84 42.41
N PHE A 95 0.56 -40.61 42.63
CA PHE A 95 1.88 -40.31 42.09
C PHE A 95 1.84 -40.34 40.56
N ASP A 96 1.29 -41.39 39.97
CA ASP A 96 1.14 -41.53 38.52
C ASP A 96 0.26 -40.43 37.91
N ALA A 97 -0.79 -40.01 38.63
CA ALA A 97 -1.65 -38.92 38.19
C ALA A 97 -0.89 -37.57 38.14
N ILE A 98 -0.13 -37.24 39.18
CA ILE A 98 0.67 -36.00 39.21
C ILE A 98 1.78 -36.05 38.17
N THR A 99 2.42 -37.20 37.95
CA THR A 99 3.42 -37.36 36.88
C THR A 99 2.84 -37.01 35.52
N LYS A 100 1.64 -37.51 35.20
CA LYS A 100 0.95 -37.16 33.93
C LYS A 100 0.62 -35.68 33.83
N GLU A 101 0.21 -35.05 34.93
CA GLU A 101 -0.02 -33.60 34.95
C GLU A 101 1.27 -32.81 34.65
N ILE A 102 2.42 -33.23 35.20
CA ILE A 102 3.72 -32.63 34.88
C ILE A 102 4.05 -32.80 33.39
N GLU A 103 3.91 -34.01 32.86
CA GLU A 103 4.15 -34.30 31.43
C GLU A 103 3.26 -33.44 30.52
N LEU A 104 1.98 -33.26 30.88
CA LEU A 104 1.06 -32.39 30.16
C LEU A 104 1.53 -30.93 30.15
N GLN A 105 2.02 -30.41 31.27
CA GLN A 105 2.55 -29.04 31.33
C GLN A 105 3.87 -28.90 30.55
N GLU A 106 4.74 -29.92 30.56
CA GLU A 106 5.96 -29.93 29.75
C GLU A 106 5.64 -29.90 28.24
N LEU A 107 4.63 -30.66 27.81
CA LEU A 107 4.13 -30.61 26.44
C LEU A 107 3.57 -29.24 26.07
N GLU A 108 2.84 -28.58 26.97
CA GLU A 108 2.30 -27.23 26.75
C GLU A 108 3.42 -26.20 26.53
N ILE A 109 4.52 -26.30 27.29
CA ILE A 109 5.71 -25.45 27.07
C ILE A 109 6.27 -25.67 25.66
N GLN A 110 6.47 -26.93 25.25
CA GLN A 110 6.99 -27.24 23.91
C GLN A 110 6.09 -26.71 22.79
N ILE A 111 4.76 -26.81 22.97
CA ILE A 111 3.78 -26.26 22.03
C ILE A 111 3.91 -24.73 21.96
N CYS A 112 3.99 -24.06 23.10
CA CYS A 112 4.16 -22.60 23.17
C CYS A 112 5.47 -22.16 22.50
N GLU A 113 6.59 -22.83 22.77
CA GLU A 113 7.89 -22.54 22.16
C GLU A 113 7.87 -22.73 20.64
N LYS A 114 7.24 -23.82 20.16
CA LYS A 114 7.06 -24.07 18.73
C LYS A 114 6.23 -22.97 18.06
N ARG A 115 5.10 -22.57 18.67
CA ARG A 115 4.27 -21.47 18.17
C ARG A 115 5.03 -20.14 18.14
N VAL A 116 5.85 -19.86 19.15
CA VAL A 116 6.69 -18.66 19.18
C VAL A 116 7.71 -18.68 18.03
N LYS A 117 8.30 -19.84 17.72
CA LYS A 117 9.22 -19.97 16.60
C LYS A 117 8.52 -19.74 15.26
N GLU A 118 7.40 -20.41 15.01
CA GLU A 118 6.60 -20.26 13.78
C GLU A 118 6.10 -18.83 13.59
N ALA A 119 5.68 -18.17 14.67
CA ALA A 119 5.26 -16.77 14.64
C ALA A 119 6.43 -15.82 14.31
N LYS A 120 7.65 -16.09 14.80
CA LYS A 120 8.83 -15.30 14.43
C LYS A 120 9.19 -15.44 12.94
N ASP A 121 9.09 -16.65 12.40
CA ASP A 121 9.34 -16.88 10.97
C ASP A 121 8.31 -16.12 10.12
N SER A 122 7.05 -16.11 10.57
CA SER A 122 5.96 -15.37 9.94
C SER A 122 6.13 -13.85 10.05
N ILE A 123 6.61 -13.33 11.19
CA ILE A 123 6.98 -11.91 11.34
C ILE A 123 8.07 -11.53 10.36
N GLN A 124 9.11 -12.37 10.18
CA GLN A 124 10.17 -12.06 9.23
C GLN A 124 9.62 -11.97 7.80
N ALA A 125 8.82 -12.95 7.38
CA ALA A 125 8.18 -12.92 6.07
C ALA A 125 7.30 -11.67 5.87
N LYS A 126 6.55 -11.26 6.90
CA LYS A 126 5.71 -10.04 6.87
C LYS A 126 6.53 -8.77 6.77
N LYS A 127 7.66 -8.69 7.47
CA LYS A 127 8.60 -7.56 7.35
C LYS A 127 9.15 -7.45 5.94
N ASP A 128 9.53 -8.57 5.33
CA ASP A 128 9.99 -8.58 3.94
C ASP A 128 8.89 -8.13 2.96
N GLU A 129 7.62 -8.49 3.20
CA GLU A 129 6.47 -8.01 2.41
C GLU A 129 6.24 -6.50 2.57
N ILE A 130 6.38 -5.97 3.80
CA ILE A 130 6.27 -4.53 4.09
C ILE A 130 7.39 -3.77 3.39
N GLU A 131 8.63 -4.24 3.46
CA GLU A 131 9.77 -3.61 2.78
C GLU A 131 9.56 -3.55 1.26
N LYS A 132 9.10 -4.65 0.65
CA LYS A 132 8.76 -4.66 -0.79
C LYS A 132 7.65 -3.68 -1.13
N THR A 133 6.62 -3.60 -0.30
CA THR A 133 5.49 -2.69 -0.52
C THR A 133 5.93 -1.23 -0.38
N ASN A 134 6.79 -0.93 0.60
CA ASN A 134 7.38 0.40 0.77
C ASN A 134 8.25 0.83 -0.40
N ALA A 135 9.03 -0.10 -0.97
CA ALA A 135 9.80 0.17 -2.18
C ALA A 135 8.89 0.56 -3.35
N LEU A 136 7.78 -0.16 -3.56
CA LEU A 136 6.79 0.16 -4.59
C LEU A 136 6.11 1.51 -4.35
N ILE A 137 5.74 1.82 -3.11
CA ILE A 137 5.16 3.12 -2.74
C ILE A 137 6.14 4.25 -3.07
N THR A 138 7.43 4.06 -2.78
CA THR A 138 8.47 5.06 -3.05
C THR A 138 8.65 5.26 -4.55
N GLU A 139 8.81 4.18 -5.32
CA GLU A 139 8.96 4.22 -6.77
C GLU A 139 7.76 4.89 -7.46
N ARG A 140 6.54 4.54 -7.04
CA ARG A 140 5.31 5.17 -7.55
C ARG A 140 5.17 6.62 -7.11
N GLY A 141 5.59 6.94 -5.89
CA GLY A 141 5.63 8.32 -5.39
C GLY A 141 6.54 9.21 -6.23
N ASP A 142 7.74 8.74 -6.54
CA ASP A 142 8.67 9.46 -7.41
C ASP A 142 8.09 9.64 -8.83
N HIS A 143 7.42 8.62 -9.36
CA HIS A 143 6.74 8.71 -10.65
C HIS A 143 5.58 9.72 -10.64
N LEU A 144 4.78 9.71 -9.58
CA LEU A 144 3.67 10.66 -9.37
C LEU A 144 4.20 12.10 -9.29
N ASP A 145 5.26 12.34 -8.54
CA ASP A 145 5.85 13.68 -8.40
C ASP A 145 6.37 14.21 -9.74
N ASN A 146 7.03 13.36 -10.54
CA ASN A 146 7.45 13.70 -11.89
C ASN A 146 6.26 14.06 -12.79
N LYS A 147 5.19 13.25 -12.76
CA LYS A 147 3.98 13.47 -13.55
C LYS A 147 3.23 14.73 -13.14
N LYS A 148 3.18 15.05 -11.84
CA LYS A 148 2.62 16.31 -11.33
C LYS A 148 3.41 17.53 -11.81
N ASN A 149 4.73 17.44 -11.79
CA ASN A 149 5.60 18.51 -12.29
C ASN A 149 5.43 18.71 -13.81
N GLU A 150 5.36 17.63 -14.57
CA GLU A 150 5.06 17.65 -16.01
C GLU A 150 3.69 18.29 -16.29
N LEU A 151 2.66 17.88 -15.53
CA LEU A 151 1.31 18.43 -15.63
C LEU A 151 1.29 19.92 -15.35
N GLN A 152 1.98 20.37 -14.31
CA GLN A 152 2.06 21.79 -13.97
C GLN A 152 2.77 22.61 -15.06
N ALA A 153 3.85 22.08 -15.63
CA ALA A 153 4.56 22.73 -16.73
C ALA A 153 3.68 22.85 -17.98
N ILE A 154 3.05 21.75 -18.41
CA ILE A 154 2.15 21.71 -19.56
C ILE A 154 0.95 22.62 -19.33
N LEU A 155 0.33 22.62 -18.14
CA LEU A 155 -0.78 23.52 -17.83
C LEU A 155 -0.40 24.98 -18.01
N THR A 156 0.81 25.35 -17.59
CA THR A 156 1.28 26.74 -17.70
C THR A 156 1.56 27.13 -19.16
N GLU A 157 2.22 26.24 -19.92
CA GLU A 157 2.55 26.47 -21.33
C GLU A 157 1.29 26.46 -22.22
N SER A 158 0.44 25.45 -22.05
CA SER A 158 -0.81 25.29 -22.82
C SER A 158 -1.81 26.40 -22.57
N GLN A 159 -1.87 26.99 -21.36
CA GLN A 159 -2.76 28.14 -21.09
C GLN A 159 -2.34 29.39 -21.87
N GLU A 160 -1.03 29.63 -21.99
CA GLU A 160 -0.51 30.76 -22.77
C GLU A 160 -0.72 30.51 -24.27
N GLU A 161 -0.46 29.29 -24.75
CA GLU A 161 -0.68 28.93 -26.16
C GLU A 161 -2.18 28.95 -26.53
N GLU A 162 -3.07 28.40 -25.68
CA GLU A 162 -4.53 28.45 -25.88
C GLU A 162 -5.02 29.90 -25.97
N ARG A 163 -4.49 30.81 -25.15
CA ARG A 163 -4.83 32.24 -25.18
C ARG A 163 -4.40 32.91 -26.49
N GLN A 164 -3.21 32.57 -26.99
CA GLN A 164 -2.72 33.07 -28.27
C GLN A 164 -3.57 32.54 -29.43
N LEU A 165 -3.85 31.23 -29.46
CA LEU A 165 -4.69 30.59 -30.48
C LEU A 165 -6.11 31.14 -30.48
N LEU A 166 -6.72 31.41 -29.31
CA LEU A 166 -8.03 32.05 -29.22
C LEU A 166 -8.02 33.48 -29.79
N THR A 167 -6.96 34.24 -29.55
CA THR A 167 -6.82 35.59 -30.12
C THR A 167 -6.63 35.54 -31.65
N GLU A 168 -5.90 34.55 -32.16
CA GLU A 168 -5.75 34.33 -33.60
C GLU A 168 -7.06 33.87 -34.24
N ARG A 169 -7.82 33.02 -33.55
CA ARG A 169 -9.16 32.57 -33.95
C ARG A 169 -10.13 33.74 -34.10
N GLU A 170 -10.13 34.68 -33.14
CA GLU A 170 -10.95 35.90 -33.20
C GLU A 170 -10.57 36.81 -34.38
N LYS A 171 -9.28 36.89 -34.73
CA LYS A 171 -8.81 37.66 -35.89
C LYS A 171 -9.10 36.99 -37.23
N ALA A 172 -9.22 35.65 -37.23
CA ALA A 172 -9.50 34.85 -38.42
C ALA A 172 -11.01 34.70 -38.70
N SER A 173 -11.87 34.97 -37.71
CA SER A 173 -13.34 34.99 -37.81
C SER A 173 -13.89 36.34 -38.31
#